data_AF-A0A975T7L2-F1
#
_entry.id   AF-A0A975T7L2-F1
#
_cell.length_a   1.000
_cell.length_b   1.000
_cell.length_c   1.000
_cell.angle_alpha   90.00
_cell.angle_beta   90.00
_cell.angle_gamma   90.00
#
_symmetry.space_group_name_H-M   'P 1'
#
loop_
_entity.id
_entity.type
_entity.pdbx_description
1 polymer ?
#
loop_
_entity_poly.entity_id
_entity_poly.type
_entity_poly.pdbx_seq_one_letter_code
_entity_poly.pdbx_strand_id
1 'polypeptide(L)'
;MIMFRRNLRKKSIYRTQWEKNNPKGIAYLSSKIQNPTWYYPLIAAFLVALLGHSAIEQNANKRTNMTFASTQPLDKSNKATAMKVVATENNLDEKKALDAVWKLPQVRRKAREIERLSRGTIRVAAAVDSSPTEDAPYYVVKVFENHPDKSTHTIYWFRVLNPSGVILALDIVQNQYISLEQWKPDAR
;
A
#
# COMPACT_ATOMS: atom_id res chain seq x y z
N MET A 1 8.14 51.74 -9.20
CA MET A 1 9.17 52.06 -8.18
C MET A 1 8.81 51.26 -6.92
N ILE A 2 9.36 50.03 -6.75
CA ILE A 2 10.46 49.68 -5.81
C ILE A 2 10.12 50.22 -4.39
N MET A 3 9.95 49.46 -3.30
CA MET A 3 10.54 48.19 -2.89
C MET A 3 9.71 47.52 -1.77
N PHE A 4 9.61 46.19 -1.81
CA PHE A 4 9.27 45.33 -0.69
C PHE A 4 10.47 45.25 0.27
N ARG A 5 10.34 45.67 1.55
CA ARG A 5 11.32 45.34 2.59
C ARG A 5 10.96 44.01 3.25
N ARG A 6 11.74 42.98 2.96
CA ARG A 6 11.71 41.66 3.62
C ARG A 6 12.35 41.76 5.02
N ASN A 7 11.66 41.22 6.02
CA ASN A 7 12.15 41.06 7.37
C ASN A 7 12.83 39.67 7.49
N LEU A 8 14.17 39.63 7.47
CA LEU A 8 14.99 38.43 7.68
C LEU A 8 15.85 38.62 8.92
N ARG A 9 15.30 38.38 10.11
CA ARG A 9 16.10 38.06 11.30
C ARG A 9 15.31 37.09 12.17
N LYS A 10 15.72 35.81 12.17
CA LYS A 10 15.60 34.81 13.26
C LYS A 10 15.89 33.39 12.77
N LYS A 11 17.05 33.16 12.13
CA LYS A 11 17.59 31.81 11.88
C LYS A 11 19.12 31.83 12.02
N SER A 12 19.64 32.08 13.23
CA SER A 12 21.09 31.98 13.48
C SER A 12 21.44 31.92 14.96
N ILE A 13 20.90 30.96 15.74
CA ILE A 13 21.42 30.71 17.10
C ILE A 13 21.53 29.20 17.43
N TYR A 14 20.75 28.31 16.80
CA TYR A 14 20.83 26.88 17.15
C TYR A 14 21.88 26.04 16.39
N ARG A 15 22.63 26.63 15.44
CA ARG A 15 23.65 25.89 14.67
C ARG A 15 25.02 25.86 15.38
N THR A 16 25.32 26.83 16.24
CA THR A 16 26.66 27.03 16.82
C THR A 16 26.93 26.30 18.14
N GLN A 17 25.94 25.60 18.70
CA GLN A 17 26.10 24.91 20.00
C GLN A 17 26.36 23.40 19.87
N TRP A 18 26.06 22.80 18.71
CA TRP A 18 26.29 21.37 18.47
C TRP A 18 27.71 21.07 17.96
N GLU A 19 28.28 21.97 17.14
CA GLU A 19 29.65 21.84 16.59
C GLU A 19 30.76 21.96 17.65
N LYS A 20 30.50 22.62 18.78
CA LYS A 20 31.52 22.85 19.82
C LYS A 20 31.73 21.65 20.77
N ASN A 21 30.78 20.71 20.80
CA ASN A 21 30.76 19.64 21.80
C ASN A 21 31.19 18.27 21.26
N ASN A 22 31.60 18.14 19.99
CA ASN A 22 31.98 16.84 19.44
C ASN A 22 33.08 16.91 18.34
N PRO A 23 34.34 17.26 18.69
CA PRO A 23 35.43 17.41 17.73
C PRO A 23 35.91 16.09 17.09
N LYS A 24 35.44 14.92 17.55
CA LYS A 24 35.85 13.60 17.05
C LYS A 24 34.97 13.05 15.92
N GLY A 25 33.80 13.65 15.66
CA GLY A 25 32.88 13.22 14.61
C GLY A 25 33.22 13.74 13.20
N ILE A 26 34.08 14.76 13.10
CA ILE A 26 34.39 15.44 11.82
C ILE A 26 35.58 14.76 11.10
N ALA A 27 36.37 13.96 11.81
CA ALA A 27 37.50 13.22 11.23
C ALA A 27 37.10 11.92 10.49
N TYR A 28 35.84 11.47 10.61
CA TYR A 28 35.38 10.21 10.01
C TYR A 28 34.55 10.36 8.73
N LEU A 29 34.22 11.59 8.32
CA LEU A 29 33.39 11.87 7.13
C LEU A 29 34.17 12.48 5.95
N SER A 30 35.51 12.48 6.01
CA SER A 30 36.37 13.13 5.00
C SER A 30 37.30 12.16 4.24
N SER A 31 37.00 10.86 4.17
CA SER A 31 37.87 9.90 3.48
C SER A 31 37.16 8.73 2.80
N LYS A 32 36.01 8.97 2.15
CA LYS A 32 35.48 8.00 1.16
C LYS A 32 34.52 8.64 0.15
N ILE A 33 35.03 9.62 -0.59
CA ILE A 33 34.49 9.95 -1.91
C ILE A 33 35.66 9.77 -2.87
N GLN A 34 35.77 8.55 -3.39
CA GLN A 34 36.69 8.22 -4.47
C GLN A 34 35.93 7.29 -5.40
N ASN A 35 35.36 7.87 -6.45
CA ASN A 35 34.80 7.15 -7.58
C ASN A 35 35.97 6.79 -8.52
N PRO A 36 36.13 5.52 -8.89
CA PRO A 36 36.63 5.19 -10.20
C PRO A 36 35.50 4.55 -11.01
N THR A 37 35.08 5.26 -12.04
CA THR A 37 34.46 4.65 -13.20
C THR A 37 35.46 3.66 -13.84
N TRP A 38 34.92 2.77 -14.67
CA TRP A 38 35.56 1.84 -15.63
C TRP A 38 35.33 0.35 -15.27
N TYR A 39 35.14 -0.47 -16.31
CA TYR A 39 34.87 -1.93 -16.36
C TYR A 39 33.41 -2.41 -16.51
N TYR A 40 32.87 -2.28 -17.73
CA TYR A 40 32.17 -3.37 -18.44
C TYR A 40 32.64 -3.30 -19.90
N PRO A 41 33.31 -4.35 -20.41
CA PRO A 41 32.56 -5.31 -21.23
C PRO A 41 33.05 -6.75 -21.01
N LEU A 42 32.33 -7.72 -21.61
CA LEU A 42 32.58 -9.17 -21.64
C LEU A 42 31.86 -10.01 -20.58
N ILE A 43 30.53 -10.03 -20.64
CA ILE A 43 29.87 -11.33 -20.78
C ILE A 43 29.00 -11.24 -22.04
N ALA A 44 29.57 -11.79 -23.11
CA ALA A 44 28.89 -12.01 -24.35
C ALA A 44 27.74 -13.01 -24.15
N ALA A 45 26.67 -12.76 -24.90
CA ALA A 45 25.65 -13.66 -25.39
C ALA A 45 25.69 -15.13 -24.91
N PHE A 46 24.59 -15.56 -24.30
CA PHE A 46 24.06 -16.89 -24.58
C PHE A 46 22.58 -16.78 -24.93
N LEU A 47 22.32 -16.71 -26.24
CA LEU A 47 21.01 -16.98 -26.84
C LEU A 47 20.91 -18.49 -27.04
N VAL A 48 19.94 -19.14 -26.40
CA VAL A 48 19.30 -20.33 -26.97
C VAL A 48 17.80 -20.17 -26.77
N ALA A 49 17.13 -19.91 -27.89
CA ALA A 49 15.70 -20.03 -28.04
C ALA A 49 15.29 -21.51 -27.94
N LEU A 50 14.29 -21.81 -27.12
CA LEU A 50 13.44 -22.97 -27.35
C LEU A 50 12.03 -22.46 -27.68
N LEU A 51 11.73 -22.51 -28.98
CA LEU A 51 10.37 -22.49 -29.50
C LEU A 51 9.75 -23.87 -29.21
N GLY A 52 8.89 -23.94 -28.21
CA GLY A 52 7.99 -25.06 -27.98
C GLY A 52 6.56 -24.56 -28.03
N HIS A 53 5.94 -24.63 -29.21
CA HIS A 53 4.49 -24.44 -29.36
C HIS A 53 3.80 -25.70 -28.85
N SER A 54 3.17 -25.64 -27.68
CA SER A 54 2.13 -26.60 -27.31
C SER A 54 0.78 -25.89 -27.33
N ALA A 55 0.07 -26.03 -28.44
CA ALA A 55 -1.37 -25.80 -28.49
C ALA A 55 -2.05 -26.88 -27.64
N ILE A 56 -2.75 -26.45 -26.59
CA ILE A 56 -3.79 -27.25 -25.94
C ILE A 56 -5.03 -26.37 -25.88
N GLU A 57 -5.84 -26.45 -26.93
CA GLU A 57 -7.27 -26.17 -26.85
C GLU A 57 -7.97 -27.42 -26.32
N GLN A 58 -8.72 -27.24 -25.22
CA GLN A 58 -10.03 -27.84 -24.91
C GLN A 58 -10.39 -27.35 -23.49
N ASN A 59 -11.23 -26.33 -23.40
CA ASN A 59 -12.67 -26.49 -23.20
C ASN A 59 -13.02 -27.32 -21.95
N ALA A 60 -13.29 -26.64 -20.84
CA ALA A 60 -14.38 -27.00 -19.95
C ALA A 60 -14.69 -25.81 -19.03
N ASN A 61 -15.71 -25.07 -19.44
CA ASN A 61 -16.54 -24.21 -18.60
C ASN A 61 -16.82 -24.86 -17.23
N LYS A 62 -16.22 -24.33 -16.16
CA LYS A 62 -16.76 -24.49 -14.80
C LYS A 62 -17.08 -23.12 -14.22
N ARG A 63 -18.16 -22.54 -14.72
CA ARG A 63 -19.02 -21.65 -13.92
C ARG A 63 -19.50 -22.45 -12.70
N THR A 64 -18.82 -22.33 -11.57
CA THR A 64 -19.42 -22.63 -10.28
C THR A 64 -20.39 -21.51 -9.95
N ASN A 65 -21.59 -21.61 -10.52
CA ASN A 65 -22.76 -20.97 -9.94
C ASN A 65 -22.96 -21.63 -8.57
N MET A 66 -22.54 -20.96 -7.49
CA MET A 66 -23.08 -21.25 -6.16
C MET A 66 -24.54 -20.79 -6.18
N THR A 67 -25.40 -21.65 -6.71
CA THR A 67 -26.84 -21.54 -6.63
C THR A 67 -27.23 -21.74 -5.17
N PHE A 68 -27.47 -20.64 -4.45
CA PHE A 68 -28.27 -20.70 -3.24
C PHE A 68 -29.67 -21.14 -3.65
N ALA A 69 -29.99 -22.41 -3.41
CA ALA A 69 -31.35 -22.90 -3.49
C ALA A 69 -32.16 -22.25 -2.35
N SER A 70 -33.01 -21.30 -2.71
CA SER A 70 -34.22 -21.01 -1.95
C SER A 70 -35.41 -21.29 -2.85
N THR A 71 -35.93 -22.51 -2.74
CA THR A 71 -37.25 -22.86 -3.26
C THR A 71 -38.30 -22.29 -2.33
N GLN A 72 -39.12 -21.35 -2.82
CA GLN A 72 -40.54 -21.62 -3.11
C GLN A 72 -41.24 -20.37 -3.71
N PRO A 73 -42.16 -20.57 -4.68
CA PRO A 73 -42.97 -19.51 -5.28
C PRO A 73 -44.33 -19.37 -4.57
N LEU A 74 -44.86 -18.14 -4.50
CA LEU A 74 -46.31 -17.93 -4.52
C LEU A 74 -46.64 -16.51 -5.00
N ASP A 75 -47.40 -16.46 -6.09
CA ASP A 75 -48.00 -15.26 -6.66
C ASP A 75 -48.93 -14.54 -5.68
N LYS A 76 -48.92 -13.20 -5.69
CA LYS A 76 -50.03 -12.37 -6.21
C LYS A 76 -49.80 -10.89 -5.91
N SER A 77 -49.89 -10.11 -7.00
CA SER A 77 -50.56 -8.81 -7.12
C SER A 77 -50.39 -7.80 -5.97
N ASN A 78 -49.81 -6.63 -6.26
CA ASN A 78 -50.53 -5.34 -6.23
C ASN A 78 -49.61 -4.19 -6.64
N LYS A 79 -50.06 -3.41 -7.64
CA LYS A 79 -49.69 -2.01 -7.95
C LYS A 79 -48.20 -1.66 -7.92
N ALA A 80 -47.58 -1.69 -9.10
CA ALA A 80 -46.31 -1.04 -9.36
C ALA A 80 -46.47 0.50 -9.30
N THR A 81 -46.37 1.08 -8.11
CA THR A 81 -45.80 2.41 -7.98
C THR A 81 -44.33 2.26 -8.37
N ALA A 82 -43.95 2.80 -9.52
CA ALA A 82 -42.56 2.92 -9.94
C ALA A 82 -41.85 3.86 -8.95
N MET A 83 -41.52 3.34 -7.76
CA MET A 83 -40.50 3.90 -6.92
C MET A 83 -39.22 3.75 -7.72
N LYS A 84 -38.75 4.87 -8.26
CA LYS A 84 -37.37 5.05 -8.69
C LYS A 84 -36.52 4.63 -7.50
N VAL A 85 -36.11 3.36 -7.49
CA VAL A 85 -34.99 2.90 -6.69
C VAL A 85 -33.82 3.65 -7.29
N VAL A 86 -33.56 4.83 -6.73
CA VAL A 86 -32.23 5.39 -6.77
C VAL A 86 -31.41 4.31 -6.11
N ALA A 87 -30.79 3.46 -6.92
CA ALA A 87 -29.67 2.67 -6.47
C ALA A 87 -28.68 3.70 -5.97
N THR A 88 -28.70 3.95 -4.67
CA THR A 88 -27.59 4.62 -4.00
C THR A 88 -26.45 3.64 -4.24
N GLU A 89 -25.70 3.86 -5.31
CA GLU A 89 -24.38 3.31 -5.46
C GLU A 89 -23.66 3.75 -4.19
N ASN A 90 -23.58 2.84 -3.22
CA ASN A 90 -22.75 3.01 -2.04
C ASN A 90 -21.32 2.85 -2.53
N ASN A 91 -20.88 3.78 -3.38
CA ASN A 91 -19.51 3.86 -3.84
C ASN A 91 -18.65 4.04 -2.59
N LEU A 92 -17.71 3.11 -2.44
CA LEU A 92 -16.74 3.18 -1.38
C LEU A 92 -15.88 4.41 -1.67
N ASP A 93 -15.85 5.36 -0.74
CA ASP A 93 -14.96 6.50 -0.86
C ASP A 93 -13.57 6.16 -0.28
N GLU A 94 -12.56 6.95 -0.69
CA GLU A 94 -11.16 6.76 -0.30
C GLU A 94 -10.99 6.72 1.23
N LYS A 95 -11.71 7.59 1.94
CA LYS A 95 -11.63 7.68 3.39
C LYS A 95 -12.16 6.42 4.06
N LYS A 96 -13.27 5.85 3.58
CA LYS A 96 -13.80 4.57 4.08
C LYS A 96 -12.85 3.42 3.80
N ALA A 97 -12.23 3.37 2.62
CA ALA A 97 -11.24 2.34 2.29
C ALA A 97 -10.04 2.39 3.25
N LEU A 98 -9.50 3.59 3.47
CA LEU A 98 -8.39 3.82 4.40
C LEU A 98 -8.74 3.45 5.84
N ASP A 99 -9.90 3.90 6.32
CA ASP A 99 -10.37 3.66 7.68
C ASP A 99 -10.66 2.17 7.94
N ALA A 100 -11.21 1.46 6.95
CA ALA A 100 -11.44 0.02 7.04
C ALA A 100 -10.12 -0.76 7.24
N VAL A 101 -9.07 -0.41 6.49
CA VAL A 101 -7.74 -1.01 6.64
C VAL A 101 -7.09 -0.63 7.97
N TRP A 102 -7.17 0.64 8.39
CA TRP A 102 -6.59 1.11 9.65
C TRP A 102 -7.23 0.42 10.87
N LYS A 103 -8.52 0.08 10.79
CA LYS A 103 -9.26 -0.59 11.88
C LYS A 103 -8.92 -2.07 12.05
N LEU A 104 -8.19 -2.70 11.12
CA LEU A 104 -7.84 -4.11 11.22
C LEU A 104 -7.05 -4.41 12.51
N PRO A 105 -7.42 -5.46 13.28
CA PRO A 105 -6.73 -5.81 14.52
C PRO A 105 -5.22 -6.03 14.35
N GLN A 106 -4.82 -6.69 13.26
CA GLN A 106 -3.43 -6.97 12.92
C GLN A 106 -2.64 -5.67 12.67
N VAL A 107 -3.22 -4.72 11.93
CA VAL A 107 -2.61 -3.41 11.65
C VAL A 107 -2.42 -2.63 12.95
N ARG A 108 -3.46 -2.54 13.78
CA ARG A 108 -3.39 -1.81 15.06
C ARG A 108 -2.42 -2.45 16.05
N ARG A 109 -2.39 -3.78 16.11
CA ARG A 109 -1.41 -4.53 16.93
C ARG A 109 0.01 -4.19 16.51
N LYS A 110 0.29 -4.26 15.20
CA LYS A 110 1.62 -3.95 14.65
C LYS A 110 2.02 -2.50 14.90
N ALA A 111 1.08 -1.56 14.74
CA ALA A 111 1.30 -0.16 15.04
C ALA A 111 1.73 0.08 16.49
N ARG A 112 1.03 -0.53 17.45
CA ARG A 112 1.38 -0.45 18.88
C ARG A 112 2.71 -1.11 19.19
N GLU A 113 3.00 -2.23 18.55
CA GLU A 113 4.27 -2.94 18.72
C GLU A 113 5.45 -2.05 18.28
N ILE A 114 5.38 -1.49 17.08
CA ILE A 114 6.43 -0.62 16.51
C ILE A 114 6.59 0.64 17.35
N GLU A 115 5.49 1.28 17.74
CA GLU A 115 5.53 2.46 18.61
C GLU A 115 6.20 2.14 19.95
N ARG A 116 5.84 1.02 20.59
CA ARG A 116 6.44 0.58 21.86
C ARG A 116 7.93 0.26 21.71
N LEU A 117 8.31 -0.54 20.71
CA LEU A 117 9.70 -0.97 20.50
C LEU A 117 10.61 0.21 20.12
N SER A 118 10.09 1.16 19.35
CA SER A 118 10.81 2.38 18.97
C SER A 118 10.75 3.49 20.03
N ARG A 119 10.09 3.27 21.17
CA ARG A 119 9.84 4.29 22.21
C ARG A 119 9.16 5.54 21.65
N GLY A 120 8.26 5.37 20.69
CA GLY A 120 7.48 6.43 20.05
C GLY A 120 8.21 7.17 18.92
N THR A 121 9.45 6.80 18.60
CA THR A 121 10.22 7.46 17.52
C THR A 121 9.76 7.04 16.13
N ILE A 122 9.22 5.83 15.98
CA ILE A 122 8.61 5.34 14.75
C ILE A 122 7.11 5.25 14.98
N ARG A 123 6.33 5.78 14.04
CA ARG A 123 4.87 5.67 14.04
C ARG A 123 4.39 4.99 12.79
N VAL A 124 3.37 4.15 12.92
CA VAL A 124 2.73 3.55 11.76
C VAL A 124 1.61 4.46 11.26
N ALA A 125 1.52 4.61 9.94
CA ALA A 125 0.46 5.32 9.25
C ALA A 125 -0.08 4.48 8.09
N ALA A 126 -1.17 4.94 7.49
CA ALA A 126 -1.73 4.35 6.28
C ALA A 126 -2.04 5.45 5.26
N ALA A 127 -1.95 5.11 3.98
CA ALA A 127 -2.33 6.00 2.88
C ALA A 127 -2.89 5.19 1.72
N VAL A 128 -3.77 5.82 0.94
CA VAL A 128 -4.17 5.28 -0.37
C VAL A 128 -3.04 5.54 -1.35
N ASP A 129 -2.60 4.46 -2.01
CA ASP A 129 -1.55 4.47 -3.02
C ASP A 129 -2.13 4.63 -4.42
N SER A 130 -3.29 4.00 -4.69
CA SER A 130 -4.04 4.17 -5.95
C SER A 130 -5.55 4.07 -5.75
N SER A 131 -6.29 4.79 -6.59
CA SER A 131 -7.76 4.76 -6.65
C SER A 131 -8.28 3.72 -7.64
N PRO A 132 -9.54 3.26 -7.51
CA PRO A 132 -10.17 2.35 -8.46
C PRO A 132 -10.19 2.90 -9.89
N THR A 133 -10.03 1.99 -10.83
CA THR A 133 -10.23 2.20 -12.28
C THR A 133 -11.13 1.09 -12.83
N GLU A 134 -11.47 1.14 -14.11
CA GLU A 134 -12.26 0.09 -14.76
C GLU A 134 -11.55 -1.27 -14.72
N ASP A 135 -10.23 -1.29 -14.99
CA ASP A 135 -9.41 -2.52 -14.99
C ASP A 135 -8.99 -2.97 -13.59
N ALA A 136 -8.93 -2.02 -12.64
CA ALA A 136 -8.58 -2.28 -11.25
C ALA A 136 -9.64 -1.68 -10.32
N PRO A 137 -10.79 -2.36 -10.13
CA PRO A 137 -11.92 -1.83 -9.37
C PRO A 137 -11.70 -1.96 -7.85
N TYR A 138 -10.57 -1.44 -7.35
CA TYR A 138 -10.19 -1.47 -5.95
C TYR A 138 -9.26 -0.30 -5.59
N TYR A 139 -9.34 0.15 -4.35
CA TYR A 139 -8.31 1.01 -3.77
C TYR A 139 -7.10 0.17 -3.41
N VAL A 140 -5.90 0.68 -3.64
CA VAL A 140 -4.67 0.13 -3.03
C VAL A 140 -4.33 0.96 -1.81
N VAL A 141 -4.25 0.32 -0.65
CA VAL A 141 -3.92 0.98 0.62
C VAL A 141 -2.61 0.39 1.14
N LYS A 142 -1.64 1.26 1.44
CA LYS A 142 -0.39 0.89 2.09
C LYS A 142 -0.40 1.28 3.56
N VAL A 143 0.13 0.40 4.40
CA VAL A 143 0.43 0.66 5.80
C VAL A 143 1.94 0.70 5.96
N PHE A 144 2.48 1.77 6.54
CA PHE A 144 3.91 2.03 6.53
C PHE A 144 4.42 2.62 7.85
N GLU A 145 5.69 2.38 8.14
CA GLU A 145 6.46 3.05 9.19
C GLU A 145 6.85 4.45 8.72
N ASN A 146 6.71 5.43 9.61
CA ASN A 146 7.17 6.79 9.42
C ASN A 146 8.33 7.05 10.39
N HIS A 147 9.52 7.27 9.84
CA HIS A 147 10.76 7.42 10.60
C HIS A 147 11.12 8.90 10.81
N PRO A 148 11.93 9.22 11.84
CA PRO A 148 12.35 10.61 12.12
C PRO A 148 13.13 11.28 10.99
N ASP A 149 13.82 10.51 10.16
CA ASP A 149 14.57 10.97 9.00
C ASP A 149 13.69 11.20 7.76
N LYS A 150 12.37 11.09 7.91
CA LYS A 150 11.35 11.18 6.85
C LYS A 150 11.36 10.01 5.87
N SER A 151 12.14 8.96 6.13
CA SER A 151 12.00 7.72 5.39
C SER A 151 10.68 7.04 5.75
N THR A 152 10.13 6.28 4.80
CA THR A 152 8.94 5.48 5.01
C THR A 152 9.17 4.07 4.51
N HIS A 153 8.74 3.08 5.29
CA HIS A 153 8.87 1.67 4.92
C HIS A 153 7.51 0.99 4.96
N THR A 154 7.09 0.40 3.85
CA THR A 154 5.79 -0.26 3.77
C THR A 154 5.83 -1.60 4.49
N ILE A 155 4.90 -1.78 5.42
CA ILE A 155 4.72 -2.99 6.22
C ILE A 155 3.74 -3.91 5.48
N TYR A 156 2.60 -3.38 5.05
CA TYR A 156 1.52 -4.14 4.43
C TYR A 156 0.91 -3.42 3.25
N TRP A 157 0.44 -4.22 2.28
CA TRP A 157 -0.34 -3.78 1.14
C TRP A 157 -1.71 -4.43 1.18
N PHE A 158 -2.74 -3.63 0.91
CA PHE A 158 -4.12 -4.09 0.84
C PHE A 158 -4.77 -3.63 -0.46
N ARG A 159 -5.70 -4.45 -0.96
CA ARG A 159 -6.70 -4.03 -1.93
C ARG A 159 -8.04 -3.96 -1.22
N VAL A 160 -8.78 -2.87 -1.41
CA VAL A 160 -10.15 -2.72 -0.91
C VAL A 160 -11.06 -2.64 -2.12
N LEU A 161 -11.82 -3.71 -2.37
CA LEU A 161 -12.65 -3.84 -3.56
C LEU A 161 -13.77 -2.79 -3.54
N ASN A 162 -13.97 -2.09 -4.67
CA ASN A 162 -15.06 -1.14 -4.85
C ASN A 162 -16.16 -1.79 -5.70
N PRO A 163 -17.44 -1.75 -5.30
CA PRO A 163 -18.00 -1.09 -4.11
C PRO A 163 -18.13 -1.97 -2.86
N SER A 164 -17.73 -3.25 -2.92
CA SER A 164 -18.06 -4.22 -1.85
C SER A 164 -17.37 -3.95 -0.50
N GLY A 165 -16.26 -3.22 -0.49
CA GLY A 165 -15.45 -2.99 0.70
C GLY A 165 -14.65 -4.21 1.17
N VAL A 166 -14.65 -5.31 0.40
CA VAL A 166 -13.89 -6.52 0.74
C VAL A 166 -12.40 -6.18 0.71
N ILE A 167 -11.69 -6.55 1.76
CA ILE A 167 -10.26 -6.31 1.92
C ILE A 167 -9.49 -7.59 1.58
N LEU A 168 -8.51 -7.45 0.70
CA LEU A 168 -7.51 -8.49 0.39
C LEU A 168 -6.13 -7.97 0.83
N ALA A 169 -5.35 -8.81 1.50
CA ALA A 169 -4.00 -8.48 1.93
C ALA A 169 -2.99 -9.13 0.99
N LEU A 170 -1.91 -8.44 0.65
CA LEU A 170 -0.79 -9.02 -0.09
C LEU A 170 -0.02 -9.98 0.83
N ASP A 171 -0.01 -11.26 0.50
CA ASP A 171 0.98 -12.19 1.03
C ASP A 171 2.28 -12.04 0.25
N ILE A 172 3.29 -11.47 0.88
CA ILE A 172 4.62 -11.24 0.29
C ILE A 172 5.37 -12.55 -0.03
N VAL A 173 5.03 -13.66 0.62
CA VAL A 173 5.69 -14.96 0.37
C VAL A 173 5.13 -15.61 -0.88
N GLN A 174 3.82 -15.59 -1.04
CA GLN A 174 3.14 -16.14 -2.21
C GLN A 174 3.04 -15.14 -3.37
N ASN A 175 3.35 -13.87 -3.10
CA ASN A 175 3.15 -12.73 -4.00
C ASN A 175 1.72 -12.66 -4.57
N GLN A 176 0.73 -12.88 -3.70
CA GLN A 176 -0.68 -12.95 -4.06
C GLN A 176 -1.55 -12.21 -3.05
N TYR A 177 -2.65 -11.63 -3.52
CA TYR A 177 -3.65 -11.04 -2.65
C TYR A 177 -4.59 -12.11 -2.14
N ILE A 178 -4.64 -12.30 -0.82
CA ILE A 178 -5.43 -13.32 -0.13
C ILE A 178 -6.47 -12.68 0.80
N SER A 179 -7.45 -13.46 1.25
CA SER A 179 -8.45 -12.97 2.20
C SER A 179 -7.84 -12.68 3.58
N LEU A 180 -8.47 -11.79 4.36
CA LEU A 180 -8.04 -11.50 5.72
C LEU A 180 -8.07 -12.71 6.66
N GLU A 181 -8.90 -13.71 6.38
CA GLU A 181 -8.99 -14.95 7.17
C GLU A 181 -7.73 -15.81 7.00
N GLN A 182 -7.25 -15.90 5.76
CA GLN A 182 -6.03 -16.61 5.38
C GLN A 182 -4.77 -15.83 5.75
N TRP A 183 -4.85 -14.50 5.80
CA TRP A 183 -3.71 -13.64 6.09
C TRP A 183 -3.29 -13.71 7.58
N LYS A 184 -2.15 -14.35 7.83
CA LYS A 184 -1.52 -14.49 9.16
C LYS A 184 -0.14 -13.82 9.18
N PRO A 185 -0.04 -12.49 9.27
CA PRO A 185 1.23 -11.77 9.18
C PRO A 185 2.18 -12.04 10.35
N ASP A 186 1.65 -12.43 11.52
CA ASP A 186 2.44 -12.63 12.75
C ASP A 186 2.67 -14.12 13.08
N ALA A 187 2.20 -15.05 12.23
CA ALA A 187 2.40 -16.49 12.43
C ALA A 187 3.68 -17.02 11.77
N ARG A 188 4.58 -16.11 11.38
CA ARG A 188 5.82 -16.39 10.66
C ARG A 188 7.01 -15.90 11.47
#